data_AF-A0A0P9CQQ6-F1
#
_entry.id   AF-A0A0P9CQQ6-F1
#
_cell.length_a   1.000
_cell.length_b   1.000
_cell.length_c   1.000
_cell.angle_alpha   90.00
_cell.angle_beta   90.00
_cell.angle_gamma   90.00
#
_symmetry.space_group_name_H-M   'P 1'
#
loop_
_entity.id
_entity.type
_entity.pdbx_description
1 polymer ?
#
loop_
_entity_poly.entity_id
_entity_poly.type
_entity_poly.pdbx_seq_one_letter_code
_entity_poly.pdbx_strand_id
1 'polypeptide(L)' 'MPELLPFPALVGLEPAQQALRLLAVEPRLRGLVLAAPVGSGKSTLARGAQSLFGAGTPFVELPLGADDDVLL' A
#
# COMPACT_ATOMS: atom_id res chain seq x y z
N MET A 1 -4.11 -6.63 -20.04
CA MET A 1 -3.72 -5.79 -18.88
C MET A 1 -2.44 -6.38 -18.32
N PRO A 2 -1.40 -5.60 -17.99
CA PRO A 2 -0.22 -6.18 -17.37
C PRO A 2 -0.66 -6.84 -16.06
N GLU A 3 -0.29 -8.10 -15.89
CA GLU A 3 -0.61 -8.90 -14.72
C GLU A 3 0.10 -8.26 -13.52
N LEU A 4 -0.68 -7.88 -12.50
CA LEU A 4 -0.11 -7.31 -11.27
C LEU A 4 0.81 -8.35 -10.63
N LEU A 5 2.04 -7.95 -10.31
CA LEU A 5 2.95 -8.81 -9.58
C LEU A 5 2.33 -9.13 -8.21
N PRO A 6 2.22 -10.42 -7.83
CA PRO A 6 1.61 -10.78 -6.56
C PRO A 6 2.40 -10.20 -5.39
N PHE A 7 1.70 -9.75 -4.34
CA PHE A 7 2.29 -9.13 -3.15
C PHE A 7 3.54 -9.84 -2.60
N PRO A 8 3.57 -11.18 -2.39
CA PRO A 8 4.75 -11.86 -1.88
C PRO A 8 5.92 -11.97 -2.88
N ALA A 9 5.70 -11.69 -4.17
CA ALA A 9 6.74 -11.79 -5.20
C ALA A 9 7.59 -10.52 -5.34
N LEU A 10 7.28 -9.45 -4.60
CA LEU A 10 8.11 -8.25 -4.53
C LEU A 10 9.33 -8.51 -3.65
N VAL A 11 10.54 -8.29 -4.18
CA VAL A 11 11.81 -8.49 -3.47
C VAL A 11 12.40 -7.15 -3.04
N GLY A 12 13.05 -7.10 -1.88
CA GLY A 12 13.72 -5.90 -1.36
C GLY A 12 12.77 -4.91 -0.64
N LEU A 13 11.54 -5.32 -0.37
CA LEU A 13 10.51 -4.55 0.33
C LEU A 13 9.97 -5.32 1.55
N GLU A 14 10.74 -6.28 2.09
CA GLU A 14 10.33 -7.17 3.17
C GLU A 14 9.84 -6.41 4.42
N PRO A 15 10.49 -5.32 4.88
CA PRO A 15 9.99 -4.54 6.01
C PRO A 15 8.62 -3.91 5.73
N ALA A 16 8.41 -3.40 4.52
CA ALA A 16 7.14 -2.77 4.12
C ALA A 16 6.03 -3.82 3.96
N GLN A 17 6.35 -5.00 3.42
CA GLN A 17 5.43 -6.12 3.37
C GLN A 17 5.02 -6.56 4.78
N GLN A 18 5.97 -6.64 5.71
CA GLN A 18 5.66 -7.01 7.09
C GLN A 18 4.77 -5.97 7.76
N ALA A 19 5.04 -4.67 7.58
CA ALA A 19 4.19 -3.61 8.11
C ALA A 19 2.76 -3.68 7.56
N LEU A 20 2.59 -3.97 6.26
CA LEU A 20 1.27 -4.15 5.64
C LEU A 20 0.53 -5.39 6.19
N ARG A 21 1.24 -6.51 6.43
CA ARG A 21 0.65 -7.69 7.08
C ARG A 21 0.19 -7.37 8.50
N LEU A 22 0.99 -6.61 9.27
CA LEU A 22 0.61 -6.17 10.61
C LEU A 22 -0.64 -5.28 10.58
N LEU A 23 -0.73 -4.34 9.62
CA LEU A 23 -1.92 -3.51 9.43
C LEU A 23 -3.16 -4.33 9.06
N ALA A 24 -3.01 -5.39 8.26
CA ALA A 24 -4.11 -6.29 7.93
C ALA A 24 -4.61 -7.09 9.16
N VAL A 25 -3.73 -7.36 10.13
CA VAL A 25 -4.07 -8.10 11.36
C VAL A 25 -4.59 -7.19 12.48
N GLU A 26 -3.98 -6.03 12.70
CA GLU A 26 -4.31 -5.09 13.78
C GLU A 26 -4.65 -3.70 13.20
N PRO A 27 -5.94 -3.41 12.95
CA PRO A 27 -6.39 -2.13 12.39
C PRO A 27 -6.05 -0.91 13.27
N ARG A 28 -5.80 -1.09 14.58
CA ARG A 28 -5.43 0.01 15.48
C ARG A 28 -4.05 0.61 15.18
N LEU A 29 -3.23 -0.05 14.36
CA LEU A 29 -1.97 0.49 13.86
C LEU A 29 -2.16 1.67 12.88
N ARG A 30 -3.39 1.93 12.43
CA ARG A 30 -3.87 3.07 11.62
C ARG A 30 -3.31 3.21 10.20
N GLY A 31 -2.00 3.11 10.00
CA GLY A 31 -1.41 3.33 8.69
C GLY A 31 0.08 3.10 8.61
N LEU A 32 0.61 3.19 7.38
CA LEU A 32 2.03 3.02 7.05
C LEU A 32 2.50 4.21 6.22
N VAL A 33 3.60 4.83 6.63
CA VAL A 33 4.36 5.77 5.80
C VAL A 33 5.57 5.04 5.22
N LEU A 34 5.69 5.00 3.90
CA LEU A 34 6.77 4.30 3.21
C LEU A 34 7.69 5.29 2.47
N ALA A 35 8.79 5.66 3.11
CA ALA A 35 9.86 6.45 2.50
C ALA A 35 10.80 5.52 1.71
N ALA A 36 10.90 5.73 0.39
CA ALA A 36 11.84 4.99 -0.44
C ALA A 36 12.20 5.78 -1.71
N PRO A 37 13.38 5.53 -2.34
CA PRO A 37 13.79 6.19 -3.58
C PRO A 37 12.83 5.97 -4.75
N VAL A 38 12.90 6.82 -5.78
CA VAL A 38 12.18 6.58 -7.05
C VAL A 38 12.60 5.23 -7.64
N GLY A 39 11.65 4.50 -8.23
CA GLY A 39 11.91 3.17 -8.81
C GLY A 39 11.92 2.01 -7.80
N SER A 40 11.75 2.27 -6.50
CA SER A 40 11.78 1.21 -5.46
C SER A 40 10.53 0.30 -5.42
N GLY A 41 9.58 0.41 -6.34
CA GLY A 41 8.39 -0.44 -6.37
C GLY A 41 7.27 -0.10 -5.37
N LYS A 42 7.27 1.08 -4.72
CA LYS A 42 6.22 1.51 -3.75
C LYS A 42 4.80 1.34 -4.28
N SER A 43 4.52 1.87 -5.48
CA SER A 43 3.19 1.81 -6.08
C SER A 43 2.80 0.38 -6.46
N THR A 44 3.76 -0.44 -6.89
CA THR A 44 3.54 -1.88 -7.15
C THR A 44 3.19 -2.61 -5.87
N LEU A 45 3.89 -2.34 -4.77
CA LEU A 45 3.58 -2.89 -3.44
C LEU A 45 2.19 -2.48 -2.97
N ALA A 46 1.83 -1.19 -3.08
CA ALA A 46 0.53 -0.68 -2.67
C ALA A 46 -0.62 -1.37 -3.43
N ARG A 47 -0.48 -1.56 -4.75
CA ARG A 47 -1.49 -2.25 -5.57
C ARG A 47 -1.54 -3.76 -5.28
N GLY A 48 -0.39 -4.43 -5.12
CA GLY A 48 -0.34 -5.83 -4.76
C GLY A 48 -0.93 -6.11 -3.38
N ALA A 49 -0.73 -5.20 -2.42
CA ALA A 49 -1.23 -5.32 -1.06
C ALA A 49 -2.76 -5.29 -0.96
N GLN A 50 -3.48 -4.87 -2.00
CA GLN A 50 -4.94 -4.99 -2.03
C GLN A 50 -5.40 -6.43 -1.78
N SER A 51 -4.60 -7.45 -2.12
CA SER A 51 -4.92 -8.85 -1.83
C SER A 51 -4.92 -9.20 -0.34
N LEU A 52 -4.34 -8.35 0.52
CA LEU A 52 -4.34 -8.52 1.98
C LEU A 52 -5.60 -7.96 2.63
N PHE A 53 -6.27 -7.02 1.96
CA PHE A 53 -7.45 -6.34 2.46
C PHE A 53 -8.68 -6.92 1.76
N GLY A 54 -9.83 -6.87 2.44
CA GLY A 54 -11.06 -7.48 1.90
C GLY A 54 -11.49 -6.83 0.59
N ALA A 55 -12.26 -7.55 -0.24
CA ALA A 55 -12.72 -7.06 -1.55
C ALA A 55 -13.53 -5.74 -1.50
N GLY A 56 -14.04 -5.36 -0.32
CA GLY A 56 -14.72 -4.08 -0.09
C GLY A 56 -13.81 -2.93 0.35
N THR A 57 -12.50 -3.15 0.50
CA THR A 57 -11.57 -2.09 0.90
C THR A 57 -11.16 -1.27 -0.33
N PRO A 58 -11.49 0.03 -0.39
CA PRO A 58 -11.16 0.84 -1.54
C PRO A 58 -9.65 1.13 -1.61
N PHE A 59 -9.12 1.17 -2.84
CA PHE A 59 -7.79 1.69 -3.12
C PHE A 59 -7.93 3.04 -3.82
N VAL A 60 -7.51 4.11 -3.16
CA VAL A 60 -7.65 5.50 -3.65
C VAL A 60 -6.26 6.10 -3.82
N GLU A 61 -5.96 6.62 -5.01
CA GLU A 61 -4.78 7.44 -5.23
C GLU A 61 -5.16 8.90 -5.02
N LEU A 62 -4.57 9.51 -3.99
CA LEU A 62 -4.80 10.91 -3.68
C LEU A 62 -3.99 11.82 -4.63
N PRO A 63 -4.57 12.94 -5.09
CA PRO A 63 -3.82 13.93 -5.87
C PRO A 63 -2.72 14.58 -5.02
N LEU A 64 -1.70 15.10 -5.71
CA LEU A 64 -0.65 15.87 -5.05
C LEU A 64 -1.25 17.10 -4.37
N GLY A 65 -0.94 17.29 -3.08
CA GLY A 65 -1.46 18.40 -2.29
C GLY A 65 -2.86 18.16 -1.70
N ALA A 66 -3.37 16.92 -1.71
CA ALA A 66 -4.55 16.59 -0.92
C ALA A 66 -4.25 16.81 0.58
N ASP A 67 -5.03 17.69 1.21
CA ASP A 67 -5.08 17.91 2.65
C ASP A 67 -6.51 17.62 3.16
N ASP A 68 -6.71 17.74 4.48
CA ASP A 68 -8.02 17.48 5.08
C ASP A 68 -9.12 18.41 4.55
N ASP A 69 -8.77 19.64 4.13
CA ASP A 69 -9.73 20.62 3.60
C ASP A 69 -10.23 20.27 2.19
N VAL A 70 -9.40 19.58 1.40
CA VAL A 70 -9.73 19.13 0.02
C VAL A 70 -10.46 17.77 0.00
N LEU A 71 -10.49 17.04 1.12
CA LEU A 71 -11.06 15.69 1.23
C LEU A 71 -12.53 15.64 1.69
N LEU A 72 -13.12 16.76 2.12
CA LEU A 72 -14.52 16.90 2.55
C LEU A 72 -15.43 17.44 1.44
#